data_AF-A0A957XQX5-F1
#
_entry.id   AF-A0A957XQX5-F1
#
_cell.length_a   1.000
_cell.length_b   1.000
_cell.length_c   1.000
_cell.angle_alpha   90.00
_cell.angle_beta   90.00
_cell.angle_gamma   90.00
#
_symmetry.space_group_name_H-M   'P 1'
#
loop_
_entity.id
_entity.type
_entity.pdbx_description
1 polymer ?
#
loop_
_entity_poly.entity_id
_entity_poly.type
_entity_poly.pdbx_seq_one_letter_code
_entity_poly.pdbx_strand_id
1 'polypeptide(L)'
;MKTYTFHVNIPGTGRVWRKLEMMEEHTLEDLHWAIQQAFDFDGDHLYSFFMSGKAWDRSTEYSLPDDAVGWDDEDDEDDDFDIDIGFGAGSDEADEDEEFDPEIDEATVEAIRGSLGDTPPPESFEEMLNLISSNDELRGQMVKLMAKQTGIPEFMADMLFKNANALMGMMGEGELEEMLAEDDVQGDVRETTIASLNLQPDQRFLYLFDYGDEWRFNVRLDRIGAEEEAGVEYPRIVEAIGDPPPQYPEWEDEDDDNDAAWDD
;
A
#
# COMPACT_ATOMS: atom_id res chain seq x y z
N MET A 1 -12.16 22.23 -21.51
CA MET A 1 -10.96 21.86 -20.72
C MET A 1 -9.90 21.27 -21.63
N LYS A 2 -8.65 21.19 -21.18
CA LYS A 2 -7.60 20.45 -21.90
C LYS A 2 -7.84 18.95 -21.81
N THR A 3 -7.32 18.22 -22.79
CA THR A 3 -7.30 16.76 -22.78
C THR A 3 -5.88 16.24 -22.68
N TYR A 4 -5.71 15.08 -22.07
CA TYR A 4 -4.44 14.38 -21.87
C TYR A 4 -4.59 13.00 -22.48
N THR A 5 -3.70 12.65 -23.40
CA THR A 5 -3.66 11.32 -24.01
C THR A 5 -2.51 10.54 -23.38
N PHE A 6 -2.81 9.49 -22.64
CA PHE A 6 -1.84 8.57 -22.04
C PHE A 6 -1.64 7.34 -22.93
N HIS A 7 -0.40 6.95 -23.14
CA HIS A 7 -0.03 5.66 -23.72
C HIS A 7 0.35 4.70 -22.59
N VAL A 8 -0.43 3.65 -22.41
CA VAL A 8 -0.29 2.66 -21.32
C VAL A 8 0.10 1.31 -21.90
N ASN A 9 1.12 0.65 -21.32
CA ASN A 9 1.53 -0.71 -21.70
C ASN A 9 1.98 -1.51 -20.48
N ILE A 10 1.87 -2.84 -20.58
CA ILE A 10 2.41 -3.77 -19.59
C ILE A 10 3.73 -4.33 -20.16
N PRO A 11 4.89 -4.14 -19.51
CA PRO A 11 6.14 -4.75 -19.93
C PRO A 11 6.03 -6.27 -20.00
N GLY A 12 6.69 -6.89 -20.98
CA GLY A 12 6.76 -8.35 -21.08
C GLY A 12 5.57 -9.04 -21.76
N THR A 13 4.43 -8.36 -21.95
CA THR A 13 3.22 -8.92 -22.59
C THR A 13 3.21 -8.80 -24.13
N GLY A 14 4.34 -8.43 -24.73
CA GLY A 14 4.47 -8.27 -26.19
C GLY A 14 4.03 -6.88 -26.67
N ARG A 15 3.15 -6.84 -27.67
CA ARG A 15 2.62 -5.58 -28.25
C ARG A 15 1.21 -5.30 -27.73
N VAL A 16 1.03 -5.28 -26.42
CA VAL A 16 -0.25 -4.91 -25.79
C VAL A 16 -0.13 -3.49 -25.23
N TRP A 17 -0.96 -2.57 -25.73
CA TRP A 17 -1.02 -1.20 -25.22
C TRP A 17 -2.34 -0.51 -25.55
N ARG A 18 -2.61 0.57 -24.80
CA ARG A 18 -3.82 1.40 -24.92
C ARG A 18 -3.44 2.87 -24.96
N LYS A 19 -4.18 3.65 -25.74
CA LYS A 19 -4.20 5.11 -25.58
C LYS A 19 -5.51 5.53 -24.96
N LEU A 20 -5.39 6.19 -23.81
CA LEU A 20 -6.50 6.69 -23.01
C LEU A 20 -6.51 8.20 -23.13
N GLU A 21 -7.65 8.78 -23.48
CA GLU A 21 -7.84 10.22 -23.50
C GLU A 21 -8.73 10.64 -22.33
N MET A 22 -8.26 11.61 -21.56
CA MET A 22 -8.90 12.09 -20.33
C MET A 22 -8.93 13.61 -20.31
N MET A 23 -9.92 14.19 -19.64
CA MET A 23 -9.96 15.63 -19.31
C MET A 23 -9.01 15.98 -18.16
N GLU A 24 -8.60 17.24 -18.09
CA GLU A 24 -7.64 17.76 -17.10
C GLU A 24 -8.13 17.69 -15.64
N GLU A 25 -9.45 17.63 -15.42
CA GLU A 25 -10.10 17.56 -14.12
C GLU A 25 -10.27 16.14 -13.56
N HIS A 26 -10.12 15.11 -14.40
CA HIS A 26 -10.15 13.73 -13.92
C HIS A 26 -9.01 13.48 -12.94
N THR A 27 -9.23 12.55 -12.03
CA THR A 27 -8.32 12.20 -10.95
C THR A 27 -7.39 11.04 -11.35
N LEU A 28 -6.45 10.70 -10.48
CA LEU A 28 -5.67 9.47 -10.64
C LEU A 28 -6.55 8.22 -10.45
N GLU A 29 -7.60 8.29 -9.62
CA GLU A 29 -8.62 7.23 -9.51
C GLU A 29 -9.38 7.03 -10.84
N ASP A 30 -9.77 8.12 -11.52
CA ASP A 30 -10.37 8.01 -12.86
C ASP A 30 -9.42 7.36 -13.87
N LEU A 31 -8.11 7.64 -13.76
CA LEU A 31 -7.08 7.02 -14.60
C LEU A 31 -6.93 5.53 -14.26
N HIS A 32 -7.01 5.16 -12.99
CA HIS A 32 -7.04 3.77 -12.55
C HIS A 32 -8.18 3.01 -13.23
N TRP A 33 -9.43 3.49 -13.10
CA TRP A 33 -10.59 2.83 -13.70
C TRP A 33 -10.51 2.79 -15.24
N ALA A 34 -9.97 3.85 -15.86
CA ALA A 34 -9.74 3.87 -17.31
C ALA A 34 -8.70 2.82 -17.76
N ILE A 35 -7.67 2.54 -16.95
CA ILE A 35 -6.70 1.48 -17.22
C ILE A 35 -7.35 0.11 -17.02
N GLN A 36 -8.02 -0.13 -15.89
CA GLN A 36 -8.70 -1.39 -15.58
C GLN A 36 -9.65 -1.81 -16.71
N GLN A 37 -10.56 -0.91 -17.11
CA GLN A 37 -11.48 -1.13 -18.22
C GLN A 37 -10.73 -1.40 -19.54
N ALA A 38 -9.64 -0.70 -19.82
CA ALA A 38 -8.93 -0.84 -21.09
C ALA A 38 -8.15 -2.16 -21.20
N PHE A 39 -7.81 -2.78 -20.07
CA PHE A 39 -7.11 -4.07 -20.00
C PHE A 39 -8.01 -5.22 -19.54
N ASP A 40 -9.32 -5.00 -19.39
CA ASP A 40 -10.30 -6.02 -18.97
C ASP A 40 -9.94 -6.64 -17.61
N PHE A 41 -9.46 -5.79 -16.69
CA PHE A 41 -9.22 -6.14 -15.29
C PHE A 41 -10.40 -5.61 -14.45
N ASP A 42 -10.64 -6.21 -13.29
CA ASP A 42 -11.82 -5.96 -12.44
C ASP A 42 -11.61 -4.90 -11.34
N GLY A 43 -10.37 -4.52 -11.04
CA GLY A 43 -10.05 -3.50 -10.03
C GLY A 43 -10.32 -3.93 -8.58
N ASP A 44 -10.24 -5.23 -8.31
CA ASP A 44 -10.51 -5.86 -7.00
C ASP A 44 -9.37 -5.70 -5.97
N HIS A 45 -8.20 -5.22 -6.37
CA HIS A 45 -7.03 -5.02 -5.50
C HIS A 45 -6.59 -3.55 -5.35
N LEU A 46 -5.76 -3.31 -4.33
CA LEU A 46 -5.10 -2.03 -4.10
C LEU A 46 -4.15 -1.65 -5.24
N TYR A 47 -3.92 -0.35 -5.34
CA TYR A 47 -3.08 0.23 -6.39
C TYR A 47 -2.41 1.52 -5.94
N SER A 48 -1.33 1.87 -6.66
CA SER A 48 -0.60 3.12 -6.47
C SER A 48 0.00 3.64 -7.77
N PHE A 49 0.24 4.95 -7.82
CA PHE A 49 0.99 5.61 -8.89
C PHE A 49 2.31 6.15 -8.38
N PHE A 50 3.41 5.91 -9.10
CA PHE A 50 4.74 6.39 -8.72
C PHE A 50 5.30 7.31 -9.80
N MET A 51 5.40 8.61 -9.48
CA MET A 51 5.83 9.63 -10.47
C MET A 51 7.31 9.50 -10.87
N SER A 52 8.14 8.81 -10.08
CA SER A 52 9.51 8.46 -10.47
C SER A 52 9.60 7.35 -11.52
N GLY A 53 8.49 6.63 -11.74
CA GLY A 53 8.45 5.43 -12.59
C GLY A 53 9.04 4.19 -11.93
N LYS A 54 9.32 4.22 -10.62
CA LYS A 54 9.82 3.08 -9.84
C LYS A 54 8.78 2.65 -8.81
N ALA A 55 8.47 1.36 -8.77
CA ALA A 55 7.61 0.81 -7.73
C ALA A 55 8.24 1.03 -6.35
N TRP A 56 7.40 1.31 -5.36
CA TRP A 56 7.78 1.44 -3.94
C TRP A 56 8.68 2.65 -3.64
N ASP A 57 8.76 3.62 -4.55
CA ASP A 57 9.38 4.91 -4.29
C ASP A 57 8.38 5.84 -3.61
N ARG A 58 8.25 5.66 -2.28
CA ARG A 58 7.24 6.33 -1.43
C ARG A 58 7.23 7.84 -1.60
N SER A 59 8.42 8.44 -1.76
CA SER A 59 8.60 9.89 -2.00
C SER A 59 7.87 10.45 -3.24
N THR A 60 7.39 9.57 -4.12
CA THR A 60 6.65 9.94 -5.35
C THR A 60 5.33 9.17 -5.50
N GLU A 61 4.91 8.47 -4.45
CA GLU A 61 3.75 7.59 -4.41
C GLU A 61 2.45 8.38 -4.24
N TYR A 62 1.45 8.08 -5.05
CA TYR A 62 0.07 8.50 -4.86
C TYR A 62 -0.77 7.24 -4.68
N SER A 63 -1.47 7.14 -3.56
CA SER A 63 -2.27 5.97 -3.17
C SER A 63 -3.63 6.40 -2.61
N LEU A 64 -4.51 5.43 -2.32
CA LEU A 64 -5.63 5.68 -1.41
C LEU A 64 -5.08 5.88 0.01
N PRO A 65 -5.71 6.74 0.83
CA PRO A 65 -5.33 6.89 2.22
C PRO A 65 -5.73 5.66 3.03
N ASP A 66 -5.03 5.38 4.13
CA ASP A 66 -5.22 4.15 4.91
C ASP A 66 -6.61 4.02 5.53
N ASP A 67 -7.30 5.14 5.77
CA ASP A 67 -8.67 5.19 6.26
C ASP A 67 -9.74 4.99 5.16
N ALA A 68 -9.34 4.94 3.88
CA ALA A 68 -10.27 4.70 2.77
C ALA A 68 -10.61 3.23 2.56
N VAL A 69 -9.81 2.30 3.07
CA VAL A 69 -10.15 0.88 3.15
C VAL A 69 -10.93 0.66 4.44
N GLY A 70 -12.19 1.09 4.41
CA GLY A 70 -13.15 0.87 5.47
C GLY A 70 -13.34 -0.62 5.74
N TRP A 71 -12.52 -1.17 6.63
CA TRP A 71 -13.03 -2.01 7.69
C TRP A 71 -13.61 -1.05 8.73
N ASP A 72 -14.65 -0.30 8.32
CA ASP A 72 -15.52 0.31 9.30
C ASP A 72 -16.14 -0.87 10.05
N ASP A 73 -15.82 -0.99 11.33
CA ASP A 73 -16.62 -1.71 12.31
C ASP A 73 -18.01 -1.04 12.44
N GLU A 74 -18.70 -0.83 11.32
CA GLU A 74 -20.12 -0.51 11.26
C GLU A 74 -20.88 -1.82 11.06
N ASP A 75 -20.87 -2.65 12.11
CA ASP A 75 -22.05 -3.43 12.42
C ASP A 75 -23.22 -2.45 12.67
N ASP A 76 -24.29 -2.68 11.92
CA ASP A 76 -25.66 -2.17 12.07
C ASP A 76 -25.95 -0.71 11.68
N GLU A 77 -26.46 -0.49 10.47
CA GLU A 77 -27.91 -0.27 10.26
C GLU A 77 -28.28 -0.26 8.76
N ASP A 78 -29.28 -1.08 8.43
CA ASP A 78 -29.97 -1.23 7.14
C ASP A 78 -30.06 0.05 6.28
N ASP A 79 -29.53 0.00 5.05
CA ASP A 79 -30.10 0.74 3.91
C ASP A 79 -29.95 -0.07 2.61
N ASP A 80 -31.07 -0.64 2.21
CA ASP A 80 -31.33 -1.50 1.06
C ASP A 80 -30.65 -1.05 -0.26
N PHE A 81 -29.60 -1.76 -0.68
CA PHE A 81 -29.26 -1.88 -2.10
C PHE A 81 -29.13 -3.37 -2.47
N ASP A 82 -30.21 -3.91 -3.03
CA ASP A 82 -30.30 -5.30 -3.49
C ASP A 82 -29.22 -5.61 -4.56
N ILE A 83 -28.17 -6.33 -4.16
CA ILE A 83 -27.42 -7.21 -5.05
C ILE A 83 -27.56 -8.63 -4.51
N ASP A 84 -28.44 -9.39 -5.18
CA ASP A 84 -28.68 -10.81 -4.95
C ASP A 84 -27.46 -11.63 -5.44
N ILE A 85 -26.65 -12.10 -4.50
CA ILE A 85 -25.76 -13.26 -4.72
C ILE A 85 -25.95 -14.21 -3.54
N GLY A 86 -27.03 -14.99 -3.61
CA GLY A 86 -27.31 -16.02 -2.61
C GLY A 86 -26.26 -17.14 -2.59
N PHE A 87 -25.55 -17.28 -1.48
CA PHE A 87 -25.08 -18.58 -0.99
C PHE A 87 -25.32 -18.67 0.52
N GLY A 88 -26.24 -19.56 0.89
CA GLY A 88 -26.57 -19.85 2.28
C GLY A 88 -25.72 -20.98 2.86
N ALA A 89 -25.17 -20.68 4.04
CA ALA A 89 -25.03 -21.52 5.24
C ALA A 89 -24.21 -22.82 5.21
N GLY A 90 -23.20 -22.84 6.09
CA GLY A 90 -22.55 -24.00 6.69
C GLY A 90 -21.21 -23.58 7.29
N SER A 91 -21.19 -22.86 8.41
CA SER A 91 -20.89 -23.40 9.76
C SER A 91 -19.70 -24.37 9.80
N ASP A 92 -18.56 -23.88 10.26
CA ASP A 92 -17.73 -24.60 11.23
C ASP A 92 -16.92 -23.57 12.04
N GLU A 93 -17.22 -23.54 13.34
CA GLU A 93 -16.51 -22.77 14.36
C GLU A 93 -15.15 -23.44 14.65
N ALA A 94 -14.07 -22.68 14.51
CA ALA A 94 -12.78 -22.85 15.20
C ALA A 94 -11.93 -21.63 14.85
N ASP A 95 -11.23 -20.93 15.72
CA ASP A 95 -11.08 -20.92 17.17
C ASP A 95 -10.41 -19.55 17.40
N GLU A 96 -11.06 -18.72 18.19
CA GLU A 96 -10.52 -17.55 18.91
C GLU A 96 -9.18 -16.99 18.40
N ASP A 97 -9.25 -15.99 17.51
CA ASP A 97 -8.16 -15.02 17.37
C ASP A 97 -8.00 -14.33 18.73
N GLU A 98 -7.02 -14.82 19.51
CA GLU A 98 -6.53 -14.15 20.70
C GLU A 98 -5.84 -12.87 20.23
N GLU A 99 -6.66 -11.83 20.07
CA GLU A 99 -6.28 -10.46 19.78
C GLU A 99 -5.12 -10.06 20.69
N PHE A 100 -3.91 -10.01 20.12
CA PHE A 100 -2.71 -9.60 20.84
C PHE A 100 -2.76 -8.07 21.02
N ASP A 101 -3.51 -7.62 22.03
CA ASP A 101 -3.38 -6.28 22.61
C ASP A 101 -2.43 -6.35 23.81
N PRO A 102 -1.14 -6.02 23.64
CA PRO A 102 -0.24 -5.93 24.76
C PRO A 102 -0.50 -4.58 25.47
N GLU A 103 -1.48 -4.59 26.37
CA GLU A 103 -1.65 -3.52 27.35
C GLU A 103 -0.31 -3.35 28.09
N ILE A 104 0.40 -2.24 27.81
CA ILE A 104 1.66 -1.92 28.48
C ILE A 104 1.29 -1.57 29.93
N ASP A 105 1.60 -2.48 30.85
CA ASP A 105 1.22 -2.30 32.24
C ASP A 105 1.83 -1.00 32.83
N GLU A 106 1.03 -0.29 33.64
CA GLU A 106 1.36 1.02 34.22
C GLU A 106 2.67 0.98 35.04
N ALA A 107 3.02 -0.19 35.59
CA ALA A 107 4.27 -0.41 36.31
C ALA A 107 5.50 -0.33 35.39
N THR A 108 5.39 -0.83 34.15
CA THR A 108 6.43 -0.73 33.13
C THR A 108 6.60 0.72 32.67
N VAL A 109 5.50 1.46 32.50
CA VAL A 109 5.52 2.90 32.16
C VAL A 109 6.20 3.75 33.25
N GLU A 110 5.86 3.51 34.52
CA GLU A 110 6.47 4.21 35.65
C GLU A 110 7.95 3.83 35.84
N ALA A 111 8.35 2.59 35.56
CA ALA A 111 9.75 2.18 35.59
C ALA A 111 10.59 2.89 34.52
N ILE A 112 10.05 3.03 33.31
CA ILE A 112 10.68 3.76 32.20
C ILE A 112 10.80 5.25 32.58
N ARG A 113 9.71 5.86 33.05
CA ARG A 113 9.70 7.26 33.52
C ARG A 113 10.69 7.50 34.65
N GLY A 114 10.79 6.60 35.63
CA GLY A 114 11.76 6.67 36.71
C GLY A 114 13.22 6.60 36.24
N SER A 115 13.48 5.86 35.17
CA SER A 115 14.82 5.71 34.55
C SER A 115 15.22 6.93 33.71
N LEU A 116 14.24 7.69 33.20
CA LEU A 116 14.42 8.94 32.47
C LEU A 116 14.70 10.14 33.40
N GLY A 117 14.17 10.18 34.62
CA GLY A 117 14.41 11.26 35.58
C GLY A 117 14.01 12.66 35.03
N ASP A 118 14.87 13.66 35.20
CA ASP A 118 14.69 15.03 34.66
C ASP A 118 15.22 15.18 33.21
N THR A 119 15.56 14.09 32.54
CA THR A 119 16.11 14.15 31.18
C THR A 119 15.02 14.65 30.22
N PRO A 120 15.27 15.71 29.42
CA PRO A 120 14.29 16.18 28.45
C PRO A 120 13.95 15.06 27.46
N PRO A 121 12.71 15.01 26.96
CA PRO A 121 12.34 14.04 25.93
C PRO A 121 13.26 14.23 24.71
N PRO A 122 13.76 13.12 24.11
CA PRO A 122 14.63 13.21 22.94
C PRO A 122 13.87 13.88 21.79
N GLU A 123 14.53 14.79 21.06
CA GLU A 123 13.95 15.48 19.91
C GLU A 123 14.19 14.72 18.60
N SER A 124 14.98 13.64 18.63
CA SER A 124 15.23 12.75 17.49
C SER A 124 15.40 11.29 17.91
N PHE A 125 15.21 10.37 16.98
CA PHE A 125 15.43 8.93 17.17
C PHE A 125 16.89 8.61 17.56
N GLU A 126 17.85 9.36 17.00
CA GLU A 126 19.27 9.22 17.34
C GLU A 126 19.56 9.64 18.78
N GLU A 127 18.92 10.71 19.27
CA GLU A 127 18.99 11.11 20.68
C GLU A 127 18.35 10.07 21.60
N MET A 128 17.23 9.48 21.17
CA MET A 128 16.58 8.38 21.91
C MET A 128 17.49 7.14 22.00
N LEU A 129 18.09 6.71 20.89
CA LEU A 129 19.01 5.57 20.88
C LEU A 129 20.30 5.84 21.67
N ASN A 130 20.83 7.06 21.61
CA ASN A 130 21.97 7.47 22.42
C ASN A 130 21.63 7.45 23.92
N LEU A 131 20.43 7.88 24.28
CA LEU A 131 19.92 7.83 25.65
C LEU A 131 19.77 6.39 26.15
N ILE A 132 19.18 5.51 25.34
CA ILE A 132 19.04 4.08 25.65
C ILE A 132 20.42 3.41 25.75
N SER A 133 21.32 3.70 24.82
CA SER A 133 22.67 3.10 24.80
C SER A 133 23.54 3.56 25.97
N SER A 134 23.33 4.78 26.45
CA SER A 134 24.07 5.38 27.57
C SER A 134 23.45 5.08 28.95
N ASN A 135 22.24 4.52 29.00
CA ASN A 135 21.54 4.18 30.24
C ASN A 135 21.22 2.68 30.29
N ASP A 136 22.07 1.91 30.99
CA ASP A 136 21.93 0.46 31.11
C ASP A 136 20.60 0.01 31.73
N GLU A 137 20.00 0.83 32.61
CA GLU A 137 18.72 0.56 33.27
C GLU A 137 17.55 0.73 32.30
N LEU A 138 17.53 1.86 31.57
CA LEU A 138 16.56 2.12 30.51
C LEU A 138 16.64 1.09 29.39
N ARG A 139 17.87 0.72 28.97
CA ARG A 139 18.09 -0.35 27.99
C ARG A 139 17.52 -1.67 28.46
N GLY A 140 17.76 -2.04 29.71
CA GLY A 140 17.24 -3.30 30.28
C GLY A 140 15.71 -3.37 30.30
N GLN A 141 15.04 -2.23 30.50
CA GLN A 141 13.58 -2.15 30.45
C GLN A 141 13.05 -2.20 29.02
N MET A 142 13.69 -1.47 28.10
CA MET A 142 13.30 -1.44 26.68
C MET A 142 13.52 -2.79 25.98
N VAL A 143 14.57 -3.53 26.36
CA VAL A 143 14.82 -4.91 25.90
C VAL A 143 13.68 -5.84 26.27
N LYS A 144 13.20 -5.76 27.51
CA LYS A 144 12.09 -6.59 28.00
C LYS A 144 10.77 -6.22 27.33
N LEU A 145 10.54 -4.92 27.14
CA LEU A 145 9.37 -4.43 26.44
C LEU A 145 9.36 -4.90 24.98
N MET A 146 10.46 -4.71 24.24
CA MET A 146 10.58 -5.22 22.86
C MET A 146 10.40 -6.73 22.77
N ALA A 147 11.05 -7.50 23.66
CA ALA A 147 10.93 -8.95 23.67
C ALA A 147 9.49 -9.43 23.91
N LYS A 148 8.76 -8.72 24.79
CA LYS A 148 7.35 -8.98 25.08
C LYS A 148 6.44 -8.58 23.91
N GLN A 149 6.71 -7.44 23.26
CA GLN A 149 5.88 -6.88 22.19
C GLN A 149 6.06 -7.58 20.84
N THR A 150 7.28 -7.95 20.51
CA THR A 150 7.65 -8.50 19.19
C THR A 150 7.86 -10.01 19.21
N GLY A 151 7.83 -10.63 20.40
CA GLY A 151 8.09 -12.05 20.59
C GLY A 151 9.56 -12.47 20.41
N ILE A 152 10.49 -11.53 20.16
CA ILE A 152 11.91 -11.86 19.99
C ILE A 152 12.58 -12.17 21.34
N PRO A 153 13.56 -13.09 21.39
CA PRO A 153 14.29 -13.37 22.63
C PRO A 153 15.00 -12.12 23.19
N GLU A 154 15.00 -11.93 24.52
CA GLU A 154 15.62 -10.76 25.18
C GLU A 154 17.09 -10.55 24.78
N PHE A 155 17.86 -11.62 24.61
CA PHE A 155 19.27 -11.51 24.19
C PHE A 155 19.42 -10.97 22.76
N MET A 156 18.43 -11.20 21.89
CA MET A 156 18.37 -10.69 20.53
C MET A 156 17.97 -9.21 20.53
N ALA A 157 16.97 -8.82 21.33
CA ALA A 157 16.61 -7.42 21.56
C ALA A 157 17.78 -6.61 22.15
N ASP A 158 18.49 -7.16 23.14
CA ASP A 158 19.69 -6.56 23.73
C ASP A 158 20.85 -6.46 22.72
N MET A 159 20.99 -7.45 21.83
CA MET A 159 21.96 -7.41 20.73
C MET A 159 21.62 -6.32 19.72
N LEU A 160 20.34 -6.07 19.41
CA LEU A 160 19.89 -4.97 18.55
C LEU A 160 20.24 -3.61 19.16
N PHE A 161 19.97 -3.37 20.44
CA PHE A 161 20.33 -2.10 21.09
C PHE A 161 21.85 -1.91 21.21
N LYS A 162 22.61 -2.96 21.53
CA LYS A 162 24.07 -2.89 21.63
C LYS A 162 24.76 -2.67 20.29
N ASN A 163 24.17 -3.21 19.23
CA ASN A 163 24.66 -3.07 17.86
C ASN A 163 23.91 -1.98 17.09
N ALA A 164 22.99 -1.23 17.71
CA ALA A 164 22.18 -0.22 17.03
C ALA A 164 23.07 0.82 16.34
N ASN A 165 24.16 1.24 17.00
CA ASN A 165 25.16 2.13 16.40
C ASN A 165 25.97 1.50 15.25
N ALA A 166 26.14 0.18 15.25
CA ALA A 166 26.80 -0.54 14.16
C ALA A 166 25.85 -0.81 12.99
N LEU A 167 24.57 -1.07 13.28
CA LEU A 167 23.49 -1.19 12.30
C LEU A 167 23.22 0.18 11.64
N MET A 168 23.14 1.26 12.42
CA MET A 168 23.09 2.66 11.95
C MET A 168 24.37 3.14 11.27
N GLY A 169 25.52 2.50 11.51
CA GLY A 169 26.75 2.79 10.77
C GLY A 169 26.83 2.05 9.42
N MET A 170 25.98 1.04 9.23
CA MET A 170 25.85 0.26 8.00
C MET A 170 24.69 0.73 7.11
N MET A 171 23.62 1.24 7.73
CA MET A 171 22.54 1.98 7.10
C MET A 171 22.97 3.45 7.03
N GLY A 172 22.79 4.14 5.90
CA GLY A 172 23.22 5.54 5.76
C GLY A 172 22.51 6.45 6.78
N GLU A 173 23.13 7.60 7.13
CA GLU A 173 22.44 8.67 7.87
C GLU A 173 21.13 9.00 7.13
N GLY A 174 19.99 8.73 7.77
CA GLY A 174 18.64 8.97 7.23
C GLY A 174 17.85 7.74 6.74
N GLU A 175 18.47 6.57 6.50
CA GLU A 175 17.72 5.39 5.99
C GLU A 175 16.76 4.79 7.02
N LEU A 176 17.12 4.87 8.30
CA LEU A 176 16.25 4.42 9.41
C LEU A 176 15.15 5.43 9.73
N GLU A 177 15.38 6.70 9.42
CA GLU A 177 14.41 7.79 9.52
C GLU A 177 13.41 7.74 8.35
N GLU A 178 13.84 7.34 7.16
CA GLU A 178 12.99 7.08 5.98
C GLU A 178 12.07 5.85 6.15
N MET A 179 12.48 4.86 6.96
CA MET A 179 11.64 3.71 7.32
C MET A 179 10.67 3.97 8.48
N LEU A 180 10.91 5.03 9.26
CA LEU A 180 10.09 5.42 10.42
C LEU A 180 9.33 6.74 10.19
N ALA A 181 9.59 7.44 9.08
CA ALA A 181 8.82 8.58 8.64
C ALA A 181 7.42 8.10 8.27
N GLU A 182 6.40 8.75 8.86
CA GLU A 182 4.99 8.57 8.53
C GLU A 182 4.82 8.49 7.01
N ASP A 183 3.97 7.58 6.53
CA ASP A 183 3.74 7.20 5.13
C ASP A 183 3.72 8.42 4.20
N ASP A 184 4.90 8.79 3.67
CA ASP A 184 5.13 10.03 2.94
C ASP A 184 4.65 9.86 1.48
N VAL A 185 3.39 9.49 1.33
CA VAL A 185 2.70 9.48 0.04
C VAL A 185 2.49 10.94 -0.39
N GLN A 186 2.79 11.21 -1.64
CA GLN A 186 2.64 12.53 -2.25
C GLN A 186 1.18 13.01 -2.31
N GLY A 187 0.19 12.13 -2.23
CA GLY A 187 -1.21 12.51 -2.07
C GLY A 187 -2.23 11.44 -2.44
N ASP A 188 -3.50 11.75 -2.14
CA ASP A 188 -4.66 10.90 -2.43
C ASP A 188 -4.98 10.86 -3.93
N VAL A 189 -5.14 9.66 -4.49
CA VAL A 189 -5.54 9.42 -5.88
C VAL A 189 -6.93 9.93 -6.23
N ARG A 190 -7.85 10.04 -5.25
CA ARG A 190 -9.22 10.55 -5.40
C ARG A 190 -9.26 12.06 -5.59
N GLU A 191 -8.27 12.78 -5.06
CA GLU A 191 -8.22 14.24 -5.11
C GLU A 191 -7.24 14.77 -6.16
N THR A 192 -6.21 13.97 -6.49
CA THR A 192 -5.14 14.38 -7.39
C THR A 192 -5.59 14.37 -8.85
N THR A 193 -5.91 15.55 -9.38
CA THR A 193 -6.28 15.71 -10.80
C THR A 193 -5.10 15.56 -11.76
N ILE A 194 -5.37 15.15 -13.01
CA ILE A 194 -4.36 15.05 -14.08
C ILE A 194 -3.66 16.41 -14.32
N ALA A 195 -4.39 17.52 -14.22
CA ALA A 195 -3.82 18.86 -14.36
C ALA A 195 -2.79 19.18 -13.25
N SER A 196 -3.05 18.79 -12.00
CA SER A 196 -2.21 19.16 -10.85
C SER A 196 -0.84 18.48 -10.89
N LEU A 197 -0.74 17.32 -11.55
CA LEU A 197 0.52 16.60 -11.78
C LEU A 197 1.52 17.37 -12.67
N ASN A 198 1.07 18.40 -13.39
CA ASN A 198 1.92 19.25 -14.26
C ASN A 198 2.82 18.45 -15.24
N LEU A 199 2.30 17.30 -15.70
CA LEU A 199 3.03 16.37 -16.55
C LEU A 199 3.48 17.02 -17.87
N GLN A 200 4.68 16.66 -18.30
CA GLN A 200 5.22 17.08 -19.60
C GLN A 200 5.04 15.97 -20.66
N PRO A 201 4.88 16.31 -21.94
CA PRO A 201 4.88 15.30 -23.01
C PRO A 201 6.11 14.38 -22.93
N ASP A 202 5.91 13.11 -23.22
CA ASP A 202 6.85 12.00 -23.05
C ASP A 202 7.28 11.66 -21.61
N GLN A 203 6.80 12.39 -20.59
CA GLN A 203 7.00 12.01 -19.19
C GLN A 203 6.34 10.66 -18.91
N ARG A 204 7.04 9.83 -18.13
CA ARG A 204 6.63 8.49 -17.75
C ARG A 204 6.49 8.39 -16.25
N PHE A 205 5.53 7.61 -15.82
CA PHE A 205 5.32 7.20 -14.44
C PHE A 205 4.79 5.77 -14.42
N LEU A 206 4.80 5.17 -13.24
CA LEU A 206 4.35 3.79 -13.04
C LEU A 206 2.96 3.81 -12.44
N TYR A 207 2.10 2.93 -12.94
CA TYR A 207 0.89 2.49 -12.25
C TYR A 207 1.11 1.05 -11.80
N LEU A 208 1.04 0.81 -10.50
CA LEU A 208 1.17 -0.50 -9.87
C LEU A 208 -0.22 -0.93 -9.39
N PHE A 209 -0.67 -2.09 -9.83
CA PHE A 209 -1.92 -2.71 -9.41
C PHE A 209 -1.62 -4.07 -8.81
N ASP A 210 -2.36 -4.44 -7.76
CA ASP A 210 -2.18 -5.67 -7.00
C ASP A 210 -0.78 -5.78 -6.39
N TYR A 211 -0.67 -5.58 -5.08
CA TYR A 211 0.62 -5.64 -4.38
C TYR A 211 1.17 -7.06 -4.22
N GLY A 212 0.35 -8.09 -4.42
CA GLY A 212 0.78 -9.49 -4.45
C GLY A 212 1.42 -9.86 -5.78
N ASP A 213 0.68 -9.67 -6.87
CA ASP A 213 1.14 -10.04 -8.22
C ASP A 213 1.96 -8.94 -8.94
N GLU A 214 1.93 -7.72 -8.42
CA GLU A 214 2.67 -6.55 -8.90
C GLU A 214 2.48 -6.27 -10.40
N TRP A 215 1.24 -6.09 -10.84
CA TRP A 215 0.96 -5.65 -12.20
C TRP A 215 1.50 -4.24 -12.44
N ARG A 216 2.61 -4.16 -13.20
CA ARG A 216 3.32 -2.91 -13.49
C ARG A 216 2.93 -2.37 -14.86
N PHE A 217 2.24 -1.25 -14.89
CA PHE A 217 1.87 -0.54 -16.10
C PHE A 217 2.77 0.69 -16.32
N ASN A 218 3.43 0.73 -17.46
CA ASN A 218 4.14 1.92 -17.91
C ASN A 218 3.15 2.93 -18.48
N VAL A 219 2.94 4.03 -17.77
CA VAL A 219 2.10 5.14 -18.24
C VAL A 219 2.99 6.25 -18.78
N ARG A 220 2.70 6.72 -19.99
CA ARG A 220 3.40 7.85 -20.62
C ARG A 220 2.40 8.89 -21.08
N LEU A 221 2.64 10.16 -20.79
CA LEU A 221 1.88 11.24 -21.42
C LEU A 221 2.31 11.39 -22.89
N ASP A 222 1.43 11.00 -23.82
CA ASP A 222 1.68 11.07 -25.27
C ASP A 222 1.44 12.48 -25.81
N ARG A 223 0.35 13.13 -25.38
CA ARG A 223 -0.07 14.44 -25.90
C ARG A 223 -0.94 15.20 -24.91
N ILE A 224 -0.83 16.53 -24.91
CA ILE A 224 -1.80 17.45 -24.30
C ILE A 224 -2.58 18.13 -25.42
N GLY A 225 -3.90 17.91 -25.47
CA GLY A 225 -4.84 18.54 -26.39
C GLY A 225 -5.32 19.90 -25.89
N ALA A 226 -5.74 20.77 -26.82
CA ALA A 226 -6.11 22.15 -26.50
C ALA A 226 -7.53 22.31 -25.97
N GLU A 227 -8.48 21.50 -26.45
CA GLU A 227 -9.90 21.60 -26.09
C GLU A 227 -10.58 20.22 -26.15
N GLU A 228 -11.52 20.01 -25.22
CA GLU A 228 -12.47 18.90 -25.24
C GLU A 228 -13.32 18.91 -26.52
N GLU A 229 -13.63 17.72 -27.02
CA GLU A 229 -14.51 17.55 -28.17
C GLU A 229 -15.99 17.53 -27.72
N ALA A 230 -16.81 18.42 -28.27
CA ALA A 230 -18.23 18.51 -27.91
C ALA A 230 -19.00 17.21 -28.27
N GLY A 231 -19.73 16.66 -27.29
CA GLY A 231 -20.51 15.44 -27.46
C GLY A 231 -19.70 14.15 -27.34
N VAL A 232 -18.45 14.25 -26.87
CA VAL A 232 -17.59 13.10 -26.56
C VAL A 232 -17.59 12.87 -25.05
N GLU A 233 -17.77 11.62 -24.64
CA GLU A 233 -17.60 11.18 -23.24
C GLU A 233 -16.14 10.83 -22.96
N TYR A 234 -15.71 11.14 -21.74
CA TYR A 234 -14.36 10.87 -21.21
C TYR A 234 -14.50 10.22 -19.82
N PRO A 235 -13.50 9.44 -19.35
CA PRO A 235 -12.32 8.99 -20.10
C PRO A 235 -12.70 8.03 -21.24
N ARG A 236 -11.86 7.96 -22.29
CA ARG A 236 -12.12 7.07 -23.45
C ARG A 236 -10.86 6.41 -23.98
N ILE A 237 -11.02 5.20 -24.55
CA ILE A 237 -9.95 4.51 -25.28
C ILE A 237 -9.96 5.02 -26.73
N VAL A 238 -8.88 5.70 -27.14
CA VAL A 238 -8.75 6.22 -28.51
C VAL A 238 -7.95 5.28 -29.44
N GLU A 239 -7.18 4.36 -28.86
CA GLU A 239 -6.43 3.35 -29.60
C GLU A 239 -6.15 2.13 -28.71
N ALA A 240 -6.28 0.92 -29.26
CA ALA A 240 -5.99 -0.32 -28.57
C ALA A 240 -5.28 -1.30 -29.51
N ILE A 241 -4.16 -1.86 -29.07
CA ILE A 241 -3.39 -2.84 -29.82
C ILE A 241 -3.09 -4.04 -28.92
N GLY A 242 -3.29 -5.25 -29.47
CA GLY A 242 -3.11 -6.51 -28.76
C GLY A 242 -4.25 -6.82 -27.81
N ASP A 243 -4.53 -8.11 -27.64
CA ASP A 243 -5.50 -8.60 -26.66
C ASP A 243 -4.94 -8.38 -25.24
N PRO A 244 -5.76 -7.95 -24.26
CA PRO A 244 -5.30 -7.87 -22.89
C PRO A 244 -4.83 -9.24 -22.37
N PRO A 245 -3.80 -9.29 -21.51
CA PRO A 245 -3.46 -10.53 -20.83
C PRO A 245 -4.57 -10.92 -19.84
N PRO A 246 -4.75 -12.22 -19.51
CA PRO A 246 -5.57 -12.60 -18.38
C PRO A 246 -4.99 -12.02 -17.09
N GLN A 247 -5.86 -11.51 -16.21
CA GLN A 247 -5.47 -10.88 -14.93
C GLN A 247 -4.90 -11.92 -13.95
N TYR A 248 -5.53 -13.08 -13.84
CA TYR A 248 -5.06 -14.19 -13.02
C TYR A 248 -5.09 -15.50 -13.83
N PRO A 249 -4.26 -16.49 -13.48
CA PRO A 249 -4.46 -17.84 -13.98
C PRO A 249 -5.85 -18.32 -13.54
N GLU A 250 -6.62 -18.90 -14.45
CA GLU A 250 -7.75 -19.73 -14.06
C GLU A 250 -7.15 -20.89 -13.26
N TRP A 251 -7.42 -20.93 -11.96
CA TRP A 251 -7.11 -22.11 -11.15
C TRP A 251 -7.93 -23.23 -11.79
N GLU A 252 -7.27 -24.22 -12.39
CA GLU A 252 -7.97 -25.45 -12.76
C GLU A 252 -8.55 -25.98 -11.45
N ASP A 253 -9.89 -25.96 -11.33
CA ASP A 253 -10.58 -26.72 -10.31
C ASP A 253 -10.04 -28.17 -10.47
N GLU A 254 -9.10 -28.56 -9.61
CA GLU A 254 -8.84 -29.97 -9.36
C GLU A 254 -10.09 -30.48 -8.62
N ASP A 255 -11.17 -30.64 -9.38
CA ASP A 255 -12.41 -31.26 -8.98
C ASP A 255 -12.07 -32.59 -8.28
N ASP A 256 -12.44 -32.65 -7.00
CA ASP A 256 -13.05 -33.80 -6.36
C ASP A 256 -12.52 -35.18 -6.75
N ASP A 257 -11.48 -35.65 -6.05
CA ASP A 257 -11.25 -37.09 -5.86
C ASP A 257 -10.51 -37.35 -4.53
N ASN A 258 -11.06 -36.87 -3.41
CA ASN A 258 -10.74 -37.47 -2.11
C ASN A 258 -11.98 -37.73 -1.24
N ASP A 259 -13.04 -38.25 -1.86
CA ASP A 259 -13.99 -39.14 -1.18
C ASP A 259 -13.39 -40.56 -1.06
N ALA A 260 -12.18 -40.67 -0.49
CA ALA A 260 -11.60 -41.96 -0.13
C ALA A 260 -11.91 -42.29 1.34
N ALA A 261 -13.14 -42.75 1.54
CA ALA A 261 -13.53 -43.76 2.53
C ALA A 261 -12.92 -43.65 3.95
N TRP A 262 -13.61 -42.92 4.84
CA TRP A 262 -13.67 -43.30 6.26
C TRP A 262 -14.85 -44.24 6.47
N ASP A 263 -14.69 -45.47 6.01
CA ASP A 263 -15.52 -46.59 6.45
C ASP A 263 -14.63 -47.50 7.32
N ASP A 264 -15.14 -47.74 8.53
CA ASP A 264 -14.70 -48.63 9.64
C ASP A 264 -13.87 -48.03 10.80
#